data_AF-A0A412BIN4-F1
#
_entry.id   AF-A0A412BIN4-F1
#
_cell.length_a   1.000
_cell.length_b   1.000
_cell.length_c   1.000
_cell.angle_alpha   90.00
_cell.angle_beta   90.00
_cell.angle_gamma   90.00
#
_symmetry.space_group_name_H-M   'P 1'
#
loop_
_entity.id
_entity.type
_entity.pdbx_description
1 polymer ?
#
loop_
_entity_poly.entity_id
_entity_poly.type
_entity_poly.pdbx_seq_one_letter_code
_entity_poly.pdbx_strand_id
1 'polypeptide(L)'
;MIEFNANLDKLNDFFSIFPKWGISVTIKLLKELKNDSEAMCNKYFSIISARILNELSARPDGLDVESYKKEASQLKMHFNRIKLCMRNTDFRFFIHEGLNEDMFHVSNNKVYGNLNTMYFYINENSRYAECGDESFILNKLQDICHELNELRQYDILNALPKLIKDSPNEGYVVDSNAFDECMDKVLYKR
;
A
#
# COMPACT_ATOMS: atom_id res chain seq x y z
N MET A 1 -12.29 -6.01 8.68
CA MET A 1 -11.06 -6.77 8.36
C MET A 1 -11.09 -7.39 6.97
N ILE A 2 -12.08 -8.24 6.62
CA ILE A 2 -12.24 -8.75 5.24
C ILE A 2 -12.27 -7.58 4.23
N GLU A 3 -12.95 -6.49 4.57
CA GLU A 3 -13.02 -5.30 3.72
C GLU A 3 -11.71 -4.51 3.63
N PHE A 4 -10.87 -4.48 4.67
CA PHE A 4 -9.59 -3.74 4.62
C PHE A 4 -8.61 -4.45 3.69
N ASN A 5 -8.36 -5.75 3.91
CA ASN A 5 -7.44 -6.52 3.08
C ASN A 5 -7.96 -6.60 1.64
N ALA A 6 -9.26 -6.84 1.43
CA ALA A 6 -9.84 -6.83 0.09
C ALA A 6 -9.70 -5.47 -0.61
N ASN A 7 -9.82 -4.36 0.12
CA ASN A 7 -9.61 -3.03 -0.44
C ASN A 7 -8.12 -2.76 -0.70
N LEU A 8 -7.21 -3.22 0.15
CA LEU A 8 -5.77 -3.12 -0.06
C LEU A 8 -5.33 -3.94 -1.29
N ASP A 9 -5.82 -5.17 -1.43
CA ASP A 9 -5.59 -6.03 -2.59
C ASP A 9 -6.11 -5.37 -3.86
N LYS A 10 -7.32 -4.81 -3.80
CA LYS A 10 -7.91 -4.06 -4.91
C LYS A 10 -7.06 -2.84 -5.31
N LEU A 11 -6.51 -2.13 -4.33
CA LEU A 11 -5.62 -1.00 -4.56
C LEU A 11 -4.30 -1.44 -5.20
N ASN A 12 -3.72 -2.55 -4.73
CA ASN A 12 -2.52 -3.17 -5.30
C ASN A 12 -2.75 -3.67 -6.73
N ASP A 13 -3.89 -4.30 -6.99
CA ASP A 13 -4.35 -4.70 -8.33
C ASP A 13 -4.31 -3.52 -9.31
N PHE A 14 -4.80 -2.34 -8.89
CA PHE A 14 -4.81 -1.14 -9.71
C PHE A 14 -3.40 -0.67 -10.07
N PHE A 15 -2.48 -0.71 -9.11
CA PHE A 15 -1.13 -0.24 -9.30
C PHE A 15 -0.17 -1.28 -9.91
N SER A 16 -0.56 -2.55 -9.99
CA SER A 16 0.26 -3.65 -10.52
C SER A 16 0.77 -3.44 -11.96
N ILE A 17 0.08 -2.64 -12.76
CA ILE A 17 0.48 -2.34 -14.14
C ILE A 17 1.60 -1.30 -14.23
N PHE A 18 1.74 -0.42 -13.22
CA PHE A 18 2.67 0.70 -13.27
C PHE A 18 4.14 0.26 -13.29
N PRO A 19 4.59 -0.69 -12.44
CA PRO A 19 5.98 -1.15 -12.45
C PRO A 19 6.39 -1.81 -13.77
N LYS A 20 5.46 -2.53 -14.43
CA LYS A 20 5.71 -3.15 -15.75
C LYS A 20 6.12 -2.13 -16.80
N TRP A 21 5.66 -0.89 -16.63
CA TRP A 21 5.95 0.22 -17.51
C TRP A 21 6.95 1.19 -16.90
N GLY A 22 7.74 0.80 -15.90
CA GLY A 22 8.77 1.64 -15.29
C GLY A 22 8.22 2.88 -14.58
N ILE A 23 7.00 2.79 -14.03
CA ILE A 23 6.43 3.81 -13.17
C ILE A 23 6.36 3.25 -11.75
N SER A 24 7.07 3.88 -10.82
CA SER A 24 7.07 3.46 -9.43
C SER A 24 5.75 3.76 -8.75
N VAL A 25 5.25 2.80 -7.97
CA VAL A 25 4.10 3.02 -7.08
C VAL A 25 4.60 3.84 -5.90
N THR A 26 3.90 4.92 -5.58
CA THR A 26 4.30 5.87 -4.53
C THR A 26 3.07 6.44 -3.84
N ILE A 27 3.23 6.98 -2.62
CA ILE A 27 2.16 7.73 -1.94
C ILE A 27 1.62 8.89 -2.79
N LYS A 28 2.47 9.52 -3.63
CA LYS A 28 2.02 10.54 -4.58
C LYS A 28 0.99 9.98 -5.57
N LEU A 29 1.18 8.76 -6.05
CA LEU A 29 0.25 8.09 -6.96
C LEU A 29 -1.12 7.85 -6.30
N LEU A 30 -1.12 7.46 -5.02
CA LEU A 30 -2.34 7.31 -4.22
C LEU A 30 -3.03 8.67 -4.02
N LYS A 31 -2.27 9.74 -3.77
CA LYS A 31 -2.82 11.11 -3.67
C LYS A 31 -3.44 11.58 -4.99
N GLU A 32 -2.81 11.29 -6.13
CA GLU A 32 -3.39 11.56 -7.45
C GLU A 32 -4.71 10.78 -7.64
N LEU A 33 -4.76 9.51 -7.25
CA LEU A 33 -5.97 8.69 -7.30
C LEU A 33 -7.10 9.24 -6.41
N LYS A 34 -6.77 9.66 -5.18
CA LYS A 34 -7.69 10.29 -4.22
C LYS A 34 -8.30 11.58 -4.76
N ASN A 35 -7.45 12.45 -5.32
CA ASN A 35 -7.84 13.81 -5.70
C ASN A 35 -8.71 13.82 -6.95
N ASP A 36 -8.26 13.13 -8.01
CA ASP A 36 -8.98 13.04 -9.26
C ASP A 36 -8.57 11.76 -10.00
N SER A 37 -9.31 10.69 -9.71
CA SER A 37 -9.09 9.39 -10.35
C SER A 37 -9.24 9.44 -11.88
N GLU A 38 -10.07 10.34 -12.43
CA GLU A 38 -10.25 10.42 -13.88
C GLU A 38 -9.05 11.09 -14.54
N ALA A 39 -8.60 12.22 -14.01
CA ALA A 39 -7.41 12.91 -14.49
C ALA A 39 -6.16 12.02 -14.35
N MET A 40 -6.01 11.33 -13.21
CA MET A 40 -4.92 10.36 -12.98
C MET A 40 -4.94 9.26 -14.04
N CYS A 41 -6.09 8.61 -14.25
CA CYS A 41 -6.22 7.55 -15.25
C CYS A 41 -5.90 8.04 -16.67
N ASN A 42 -6.39 9.22 -17.05
CA ASN A 42 -6.14 9.79 -18.38
C ASN A 42 -4.64 10.10 -18.58
N LYS A 43 -4.00 10.71 -17.59
CA LYS A 43 -2.56 11.01 -17.60
C LYS A 43 -1.72 9.75 -17.82
N TYR A 44 -1.91 8.71 -17.01
CA TYR A 44 -1.08 7.51 -17.09
C TYR A 44 -1.45 6.62 -18.27
N PHE A 45 -2.70 6.61 -18.71
CA PHE A 45 -3.08 5.98 -19.98
C PHE A 45 -2.28 6.58 -21.15
N SER A 46 -2.20 7.91 -21.25
CA SER A 46 -1.42 8.57 -22.30
C SER A 46 0.07 8.26 -22.22
N ILE A 47 0.67 8.30 -21.02
CA ILE A 47 2.10 8.02 -20.82
C ILE A 47 2.43 6.58 -21.24
N ILE A 48 1.67 5.61 -20.75
CA ILE A 48 1.93 4.19 -21.01
C ILE A 48 1.64 3.85 -22.48
N SER A 49 0.56 4.38 -23.06
CA SER A 49 0.26 4.15 -24.49
C SER A 49 1.36 4.66 -25.41
N ALA A 50 1.94 5.82 -25.11
CA ALA A 50 3.09 6.35 -25.87
C ALA A 50 4.33 5.45 -25.73
N ARG A 51 4.58 4.88 -24.55
CA ARG A 51 5.68 3.92 -24.34
C ARG A 51 5.48 2.65 -25.16
N ILE A 52 4.28 2.04 -25.09
CA ILE A 52 3.92 0.86 -25.92
C ILE A 52 4.18 1.17 -27.40
N LEU A 53 3.71 2.32 -27.89
CA LEU A 53 3.87 2.70 -29.29
C LEU A 53 5.34 2.83 -29.69
N ASN A 54 6.16 3.46 -28.85
CA ASN A 54 7.59 3.63 -29.10
C ASN A 54 8.33 2.29 -29.10
N GLU A 55 8.05 1.41 -28.14
CA GLU A 55 8.67 0.08 -28.04
C GLU A 55 8.33 -0.81 -29.24
N LEU A 56 7.07 -0.80 -29.69
CA LEU A 56 6.66 -1.56 -30.87
C LEU A 56 7.23 -0.96 -32.16
N SER A 57 7.33 0.37 -32.27
CA SER A 57 7.90 1.04 -33.44
C SER A 57 9.41 0.85 -33.58
N ALA A 58 10.12 0.56 -32.49
CA ALA A 58 11.56 0.33 -32.48
C ALA A 58 11.97 -1.07 -32.99
N ARG A 59 11.01 -1.94 -33.33
CA ARG A 59 11.28 -3.30 -33.82
C ARG A 59 11.73 -3.29 -35.30
N PRO A 60 12.56 -4.26 -35.74
CA PRO A 60 13.10 -4.30 -37.10
C PRO A 60 12.03 -4.37 -38.21
N ASP A 61 10.89 -4.99 -37.90
CA ASP A 61 9.80 -5.24 -38.86
C ASP A 61 8.76 -4.10 -38.92
N GLY A 62 9.03 -2.98 -38.24
CA GLY A 62 8.10 -1.85 -38.11
C GLY A 62 7.07 -2.03 -36.99
N LEU A 63 6.09 -1.11 -36.93
CA LEU A 63 5.04 -1.13 -35.89
C LEU A 63 4.05 -2.28 -36.12
N ASP A 64 3.99 -3.22 -35.17
CA ASP A 64 2.89 -4.19 -35.08
C ASP A 64 1.61 -3.50 -34.57
N VAL A 65 0.80 -3.03 -35.52
CA VAL A 65 -0.45 -2.31 -35.24
C VAL A 65 -1.43 -3.17 -34.44
N GLU A 66 -1.45 -4.49 -34.62
CA GLU A 66 -2.40 -5.37 -33.95
C GLU A 66 -1.98 -5.61 -32.49
N SER A 67 -0.68 -5.81 -32.24
CA SER A 67 -0.14 -5.84 -30.87
C SER A 67 -0.42 -4.52 -30.14
N TYR A 68 -0.20 -3.38 -30.78
CA TYR A 68 -0.48 -2.07 -30.20
C TYR A 68 -1.95 -1.93 -29.80
N LYS A 69 -2.88 -2.26 -30.70
CA LYS A 69 -4.32 -2.18 -30.43
C LYS A 69 -4.73 -3.07 -29.26
N LYS A 70 -4.17 -4.29 -29.18
CA LYS A 70 -4.44 -5.23 -28.09
C LYS A 70 -3.98 -4.69 -26.75
N GLU A 71 -2.73 -4.23 -26.65
CA GLU A 71 -2.17 -3.68 -25.41
C GLU A 71 -2.87 -2.40 -24.97
N ALA A 72 -3.13 -1.47 -25.89
CA ALA A 72 -3.87 -0.24 -25.60
C ALA A 72 -5.30 -0.52 -25.13
N SER A 73 -5.96 -1.55 -25.67
CA SER A 73 -7.31 -1.96 -25.26
C SER A 73 -7.32 -2.55 -23.85
N GLN A 74 -6.33 -3.39 -23.51
CA GLN A 74 -6.16 -3.93 -22.16
C GLN A 74 -5.90 -2.82 -21.14
N LEU A 75 -5.02 -1.88 -21.49
CA LEU A 75 -4.71 -0.71 -20.67
C LEU A 75 -5.96 0.14 -20.43
N LYS A 76 -6.75 0.40 -21.47
CA LYS A 76 -8.01 1.14 -21.38
C LYS A 76 -9.02 0.46 -20.45
N MET A 77 -9.15 -0.86 -20.56
CA MET A 77 -10.02 -1.66 -19.70
C MET A 77 -9.58 -1.57 -18.23
N HIS A 78 -8.28 -1.65 -17.96
CA HIS A 78 -7.71 -1.52 -16.61
C HIS A 78 -8.04 -0.16 -16.00
N PHE A 79 -7.75 0.94 -16.70
CA PHE A 79 -8.05 2.28 -16.19
C PHE A 79 -9.54 2.54 -16.05
N ASN A 80 -10.39 1.99 -16.93
CA ASN A 80 -11.84 2.06 -16.75
C ASN A 80 -12.31 1.32 -15.49
N ARG A 81 -11.70 0.17 -15.15
CA ARG A 81 -11.98 -0.56 -13.90
C ARG A 81 -11.62 0.29 -12.69
N ILE A 82 -10.47 1.01 -12.71
CA ILE A 82 -10.08 1.94 -11.66
C ILE A 82 -11.14 3.04 -11.50
N LYS A 83 -11.48 3.75 -12.58
CA LYS A 83 -12.51 4.81 -12.58
C LYS A 83 -13.85 4.32 -12.02
N LEU A 84 -14.29 3.13 -12.41
CA LEU A 84 -15.53 2.53 -11.93
C LEU A 84 -15.47 2.25 -10.42
N CYS A 85 -14.37 1.67 -9.94
CA CYS A 85 -14.23 1.35 -8.53
C CYS A 85 -14.14 2.60 -7.65
N MET A 86 -13.55 3.69 -8.15
CA MET A 86 -13.51 4.97 -7.44
C MET A 86 -14.87 5.65 -7.30
N ARG A 87 -15.92 5.18 -8.00
CA ARG A 87 -17.30 5.61 -7.76
C ARG A 87 -17.89 5.01 -6.49
N ASN A 88 -17.41 3.85 -6.05
CA ASN A 88 -17.82 3.26 -4.78
C ASN A 88 -17.37 4.18 -3.62
N THR A 89 -18.33 4.60 -2.80
CA THR A 89 -18.11 5.54 -1.69
C THR A 89 -17.21 4.97 -0.63
N ASP A 90 -17.38 3.69 -0.29
CA ASP A 90 -16.67 3.03 0.79
C ASP A 90 -15.20 2.82 0.44
N PHE A 91 -14.92 2.42 -0.80
CA PHE A 91 -13.55 2.28 -1.30
C PHE A 91 -12.82 3.62 -1.39
N ARG A 92 -13.52 4.68 -1.81
CA ARG A 92 -12.96 6.03 -1.85
C ARG A 92 -12.73 6.57 -0.44
N PHE A 93 -13.63 6.29 0.50
CA PHE A 93 -13.46 6.62 1.91
C PHE A 93 -12.25 5.91 2.50
N PHE A 94 -12.07 4.61 2.23
CA PHE A 94 -10.87 3.85 2.61
C PHE A 94 -9.57 4.52 2.14
N ILE A 95 -9.49 4.96 0.88
CA ILE A 95 -8.31 5.67 0.38
C ILE A 95 -8.16 7.04 1.06
N HIS A 96 -9.27 7.76 1.28
CA HIS A 96 -9.27 9.09 1.88
C HIS A 96 -8.72 9.07 3.30
N GLU A 97 -9.29 8.21 4.15
CA GLU A 97 -8.90 8.03 5.55
C GLU A 97 -7.51 7.44 5.64
N GLY A 98 -7.22 6.39 4.85
CA GLY A 98 -5.91 5.75 4.90
C GLY A 98 -4.75 6.69 4.53
N LEU A 99 -5.00 7.69 3.66
CA LEU A 99 -4.01 8.73 3.36
C LEU A 99 -3.95 9.85 4.42
N ASN A 100 -5.04 10.15 5.10
CA ASN A 100 -5.09 11.21 6.12
C ASN A 100 -4.45 10.75 7.43
N GLU A 101 -4.68 9.50 7.82
CA GLU A 101 -4.22 8.90 9.07
C GLU A 101 -2.84 8.21 8.93
N ASP A 102 -2.14 8.47 7.82
CA ASP A 102 -0.83 7.87 7.49
C ASP A 102 -0.86 6.32 7.57
N MET A 103 -1.98 5.70 7.18
CA MET A 103 -2.17 4.24 7.26
C MET A 103 -1.57 3.48 6.09
N PHE A 104 -1.08 4.15 5.06
CA PHE A 104 -0.46 3.47 3.92
C PHE A 104 1.05 3.62 3.95
N HIS A 105 1.71 2.49 3.78
CA HIS A 105 3.12 2.42 3.45
C HIS A 105 3.29 1.92 2.02
N VAL A 106 4.32 2.40 1.31
CA VAL A 106 4.64 1.91 -0.02
C VAL A 106 6.09 1.46 -0.05
N SER A 107 6.31 0.18 -0.33
CA SER A 107 7.63 -0.43 -0.50
C SER A 107 7.56 -1.45 -1.64
N ASN A 108 8.66 -1.61 -2.37
CA ASN A 108 8.76 -2.57 -3.48
C ASN A 108 7.59 -2.52 -4.48
N ASN A 109 7.08 -1.31 -4.76
CA ASN A 109 5.91 -1.05 -5.60
C ASN A 109 4.58 -1.68 -5.14
N LYS A 110 4.47 -2.09 -3.88
CA LYS A 110 3.23 -2.56 -3.25
C LYS A 110 2.80 -1.57 -2.17
N VAL A 111 1.50 -1.38 -2.02
CA VAL A 111 0.88 -0.64 -0.91
C VAL A 111 0.61 -1.62 0.22
N TYR A 112 1.03 -1.25 1.42
CA TYR A 112 0.83 -1.97 2.67
C TYR A 112 0.04 -1.11 3.66
N GLY A 113 -0.55 -1.75 4.67
CA GLY A 113 -0.92 -1.05 5.90
C GLY A 113 0.33 -0.54 6.64
N ASN A 114 0.20 0.55 7.38
CA ASN A 114 1.18 1.04 8.34
C ASN A 114 0.79 0.54 9.75
N LEU A 115 1.65 0.71 10.75
CA LEU A 115 1.31 0.43 12.16
C LEU A 115 0.10 1.24 12.65
N ASN A 116 -0.14 2.45 12.14
CA ASN A 116 -1.38 3.19 12.42
C ASN A 116 -2.64 2.43 11.98
N THR A 117 -2.52 1.54 10.99
CA THR A 117 -3.59 0.61 10.60
C THR A 117 -3.94 -0.35 11.75
N MET A 118 -2.98 -0.74 12.60
CA MET A 118 -3.27 -1.54 13.81
C MET A 118 -4.21 -0.78 14.75
N TYR A 119 -3.88 0.48 15.07
CA TYR A 119 -4.65 1.30 16.02
C TYR A 119 -6.10 1.56 15.59
N PHE A 120 -6.37 1.68 14.29
CA PHE A 120 -7.70 2.04 13.79
C PHE A 120 -8.57 0.86 13.35
N TYR A 121 -7.96 -0.24 12.87
CA TYR A 121 -8.71 -1.36 12.28
C TYR A 121 -8.58 -2.69 13.03
N ILE A 122 -7.83 -2.75 14.15
CA ILE A 122 -7.80 -3.93 15.04
C ILE A 122 -8.78 -3.76 16.19
N ASN A 123 -9.93 -4.40 16.02
CA ASN A 123 -10.72 -5.04 17.07
C ASN A 123 -11.67 -5.98 16.29
N GLU A 124 -11.75 -7.30 16.45
CA GLU A 124 -11.77 -8.10 17.68
C GLU A 124 -11.20 -9.54 17.49
N ASN A 125 -10.42 -9.89 16.45
CA ASN A 125 -10.00 -11.31 16.26
C ASN A 125 -8.71 -11.61 15.44
N SER A 126 -7.95 -10.63 14.94
CA SER A 126 -6.68 -10.91 14.25
C SER A 126 -5.50 -10.81 15.19
N ARG A 127 -4.77 -11.91 15.40
CA ARG A 127 -3.53 -11.91 16.19
C ARG A 127 -2.35 -11.21 15.49
N TYR A 128 -2.50 -10.82 14.22
CA TYR A 128 -1.43 -10.28 13.38
C TYR A 128 -1.91 -9.19 12.44
N ALA A 129 -1.06 -8.19 12.16
CA ALA A 129 -1.27 -7.18 11.11
C ALA A 129 -0.11 -7.14 10.11
N GLU A 130 -0.41 -7.18 8.81
CA GLU A 130 0.59 -6.98 7.74
C GLU A 130 0.92 -5.48 7.65
N CYS A 131 2.17 -5.13 7.93
CA CYS A 131 2.59 -3.74 8.12
C CYS A 131 3.87 -3.40 7.33
N GLY A 132 3.93 -3.68 6.04
CA GLY A 132 5.11 -3.32 5.22
C GLY A 132 6.28 -4.29 5.37
N ASP A 133 7.49 -3.84 5.03
CA ASP A 133 8.72 -4.64 5.17
C ASP A 133 9.29 -4.58 6.60
N GLU A 134 10.13 -5.56 6.97
CA GLU A 134 10.72 -5.68 8.31
C GLU A 134 11.41 -4.40 8.77
N SER A 135 12.20 -3.78 7.89
CA SER A 135 12.93 -2.54 8.16
C SER A 135 11.98 -1.38 8.44
N PHE A 136 10.89 -1.25 7.68
CA PHE A 136 9.86 -0.25 7.92
C PHE A 136 9.16 -0.47 9.27
N ILE A 137 8.77 -1.72 9.58
CA ILE A 137 8.14 -2.08 10.85
C ILE A 137 9.06 -1.75 12.01
N LEU A 138 10.33 -2.16 11.95
CA LEU A 138 11.32 -1.87 12.99
C LEU A 138 11.51 -0.37 13.18
N ASN A 139 11.66 0.40 12.09
CA ASN A 139 11.84 1.85 12.17
C ASN A 139 10.61 2.54 12.79
N LYS A 140 9.39 2.18 12.36
CA LYS A 140 8.17 2.77 12.93
C LYS A 140 7.95 2.35 14.38
N LEU A 141 8.26 1.10 14.74
CA LEU A 141 8.24 0.66 16.13
C LEU A 141 9.27 1.40 16.97
N GLN A 142 10.47 1.67 16.42
CA GLN A 142 11.50 2.48 17.08
C GLN A 142 11.07 3.93 17.23
N ASP A 143 10.42 4.55 16.22
CA ASP A 143 9.87 5.90 16.29
C ASP A 143 8.82 6.01 17.39
N ILE A 144 7.85 5.08 17.42
CA ILE A 144 6.84 4.99 18.49
C ILE A 144 7.54 4.84 19.84
N CYS A 145 8.53 3.95 19.95
CA CYS A 145 9.30 3.79 21.17
C CYS A 145 10.09 5.05 21.54
N HIS A 146 10.56 5.83 20.59
CA HIS A 146 11.30 7.07 20.80
C HIS A 146 10.38 8.17 21.34
N GLU A 147 9.22 8.36 20.71
CA GLU A 147 8.15 9.26 21.19
C GLU A 147 7.68 8.85 22.59
N LEU A 148 7.59 7.55 22.88
CA LEU A 148 7.28 7.04 24.21
C LEU A 148 8.48 7.12 25.18
N ASN A 149 9.73 7.08 24.69
CA ASN A 149 10.94 7.23 25.51
C ASN A 149 11.15 8.68 25.99
N GLU A 150 10.64 9.67 25.25
CA GLU A 150 10.45 11.03 25.77
C GLU A 150 9.53 11.04 27.02
N LEU A 151 8.89 9.90 27.36
CA LEU A 151 8.06 9.65 28.54
C LEU A 151 8.57 8.53 29.51
N ARG A 152 9.83 8.05 29.39
CA ARG A 152 10.64 7.12 30.27
C ARG A 152 10.39 5.58 30.30
N GLN A 153 11.53 4.87 30.22
CA GLN A 153 12.00 3.62 30.89
C GLN A 153 11.30 2.25 30.67
N TYR A 154 11.25 1.76 29.42
CA TYR A 154 11.02 0.33 29.18
C TYR A 154 11.99 -0.24 28.14
N ASP A 155 12.46 -1.48 28.36
CA ASP A 155 13.37 -2.23 27.49
C ASP A 155 12.66 -2.76 26.21
N ILE A 156 11.81 -1.92 25.62
CA ILE A 156 10.95 -2.24 24.48
C ILE A 156 11.82 -2.50 23.24
N LEU A 157 12.93 -1.79 23.11
CA LEU A 157 13.86 -1.93 21.98
C LEU A 157 14.36 -3.37 21.81
N ASN A 158 14.56 -4.11 22.91
CA ASN A 158 14.94 -5.53 22.89
C ASN A 158 13.77 -6.49 22.61
N ALA A 159 12.53 -6.00 22.69
CA ALA A 159 11.32 -6.74 22.35
C ALA A 159 10.87 -6.51 20.90
N LEU A 160 11.18 -5.35 20.29
CA LEU A 160 10.70 -4.98 18.95
C LEU A 160 10.93 -6.06 17.86
N PRO A 161 12.13 -6.65 17.71
CA PRO A 161 12.35 -7.68 16.69
C PRO A 161 11.55 -8.96 16.95
N LYS A 162 11.13 -9.20 18.20
CA LYS A 162 10.35 -10.40 18.58
C LYS A 162 8.85 -10.22 18.32
N LEU A 163 8.40 -8.99 18.07
CA LEU A 163 7.02 -8.67 17.69
C LEU A 163 6.75 -8.94 16.21
N ILE A 164 7.82 -8.98 15.41
CA ILE A 164 7.76 -9.23 13.98
C ILE A 164 7.80 -10.74 13.74
N LYS A 165 6.88 -11.24 12.90
CA LYS A 165 6.87 -12.62 12.45
C LYS A 165 6.88 -12.68 10.93
N ASP A 166 7.54 -13.72 10.41
CA ASP A 166 7.46 -14.08 9.00
C ASP A 166 6.05 -14.63 8.71
N SER A 167 5.34 -14.01 7.78
CA SER A 167 4.09 -14.54 7.24
C SER A 167 4.40 -15.48 6.06
N PRO A 168 3.86 -16.71 6.05
CA PRO A 168 4.14 -17.68 4.99
C PRO A 168 3.77 -17.23 3.57
N ASN A 169 2.90 -16.22 3.44
CA ASN A 169 2.33 -15.84 2.14
C ASN A 169 2.61 -14.39 1.71
N GLU A 170 2.83 -13.42 2.63
CA GLU A 170 2.67 -11.99 2.26
C GLU A 170 3.60 -10.98 2.97
N GLY A 171 4.73 -11.40 3.55
CA GLY A 171 5.72 -10.47 4.12
C GLY A 171 5.79 -10.50 5.65
N TYR A 172 6.12 -9.38 6.28
CA TYR A 172 6.31 -9.29 7.73
C TYR A 172 5.05 -8.79 8.44
N VAL A 173 4.71 -9.42 9.56
CA VAL A 173 3.52 -9.08 10.36
C VAL A 173 3.90 -8.74 11.79
N VAL A 174 3.12 -7.88 12.44
CA VAL A 174 3.24 -7.58 13.87
C VAL A 174 2.19 -8.36 14.65
N ASP A 175 2.63 -9.09 15.69
CA ASP A 175 1.74 -9.75 16.65
C ASP A 175 1.03 -8.72 17.53
N SER A 176 -0.29 -8.58 17.34
CA SER A 176 -1.10 -7.59 18.05
C SER A 176 -1.13 -7.83 19.54
N ASN A 177 -1.22 -9.08 19.99
CA ASN A 177 -1.29 -9.39 21.40
C ASN A 177 0.04 -9.09 22.08
N ALA A 178 1.15 -9.44 21.44
CA ALA A 178 2.48 -9.13 21.96
C ALA A 178 2.77 -7.62 21.93
N PHE A 179 2.26 -6.91 20.92
CA PHE A 179 2.33 -5.45 20.84
C PHE A 179 1.51 -4.78 21.94
N ASP A 180 0.25 -5.19 22.14
CA ASP A 180 -0.63 -4.67 23.19
C ASP A 180 -0.07 -4.98 24.59
N GLU A 181 0.42 -6.20 24.85
CA GLU A 181 1.12 -6.52 26.10
C GLU A 181 2.37 -5.68 26.33
N CYS A 182 3.06 -5.27 25.26
CA CYS A 182 4.20 -4.38 25.34
C CYS A 182 3.75 -2.97 25.66
N MET A 183 2.72 -2.46 24.97
CA MET A 183 2.17 -1.11 25.13
C MET A 183 1.45 -0.90 26.47
N ASP A 184 0.71 -1.90 26.97
CA ASP A 184 0.07 -1.85 28.28
C ASP A 184 1.10 -1.68 29.40
N LYS A 185 2.28 -2.31 29.30
CA LYS A 185 3.37 -2.11 30.27
C LYS A 185 3.92 -0.68 30.27
N VAL A 186 3.81 0.03 29.14
CA VAL A 186 4.25 1.42 28.98
C VAL A 186 3.19 2.39 29.49
N LEU A 187 1.92 2.11 29.23
CA LEU A 187 0.80 3.01 29.52
C LEU A 187 0.25 2.88 30.95
N TYR A 188 0.23 1.68 31.54
CA TYR A 188 -0.41 1.40 32.84
C TYR A 188 0.52 1.41 34.07
N LYS A 189 1.80 1.74 33.91
CA LYS A 189 2.69 2.05 35.06
C LYS A 189 2.79 3.57 35.35
N ARG A 190 1.77 4.34 34.95
CA ARG A 190 1.54 5.70 35.45
C ARG A 190 0.79 5.69 36.77
#